data_AF-A0A2B1JZ65-F1
#
_entry.id   AF-A0A2B1JZ65-F1
#
_cell.length_a   1.000
_cell.length_b   1.000
_cell.length_c   1.000
_cell.angle_alpha   90.00
_cell.angle_beta   90.00
_cell.angle_gamma   90.00
#
_symmetry.space_group_name_H-M   'P 1'
#
loop_
_entity.id
_entity.type
_entity.pdbx_description
1 polymer ?
#
loop_
_entity_poly.entity_id
_entity_poly.type
_entity_poly.pdbx_seq_one_letter_code
_entity_poly.pdbx_strand_id
1 'polypeptide(L)'
;MIIMAGIRKIREKNLSFLMVDLGRNLLTSPLALFIGVMATDPPDSTRLDFWKGFLFIQAIPLLILLLALAWWLIRRNKEKVHM
;
A
#
# COMPACT_ATOMS: atom_id res chain seq x y z
N MET A 1 31.03 -5.78 -13.82
CA MET A 1 29.80 -5.23 -14.46
C MET A 1 28.55 -6.09 -14.25
N ILE A 2 28.66 -7.43 -14.18
CA ILE A 2 27.52 -8.36 -14.08
C ILE A 2 26.76 -8.27 -12.73
N ILE A 3 27.45 -8.09 -11.61
CA ILE A 3 26.83 -8.01 -10.26
C ILE A 3 25.91 -6.77 -10.13
N MET A 4 26.36 -5.61 -10.61
CA MET A 4 25.58 -4.37 -10.58
C MET A 4 24.30 -4.47 -11.44
N ALA A 5 24.37 -5.17 -12.58
CA ALA A 5 23.20 -5.42 -13.42
C ALA A 5 22.15 -6.32 -12.74
N GLY A 6 22.60 -7.33 -11.98
CA GLY A 6 21.73 -8.19 -11.17
C GLY A 6 20.99 -7.44 -10.07
N ILE A 7 21.71 -6.60 -9.31
CA ILE A 7 21.13 -5.74 -8.25
C ILE A 7 20.12 -4.76 -8.84
N ARG A 8 20.47 -4.09 -9.94
CA ARG A 8 19.58 -3.14 -10.61
C ARG A 8 18.29 -3.83 -11.07
N LYS A 9 18.37 -5.04 -11.65
CA LYS A 9 17.21 -5.81 -12.09
C LYS A 9 16.29 -6.26 -10.95
N ILE A 10 16.84 -6.60 -9.77
CA ILE A 10 16.05 -6.96 -8.58
C ILE A 10 15.34 -5.73 -8.01
N ARG A 11 16.01 -4.58 -7.96
CA ARG A 11 15.45 -3.33 -7.47
C ARG A 11 14.28 -2.83 -8.32
N GLU A 12 14.43 -2.86 -9.64
CA GLU A 12 13.36 -2.50 -10.60
C GLU A 12 12.11 -3.38 -10.41
N LYS A 13 12.31 -4.69 -10.16
CA LYS A 13 11.22 -5.66 -9.98
C LYS A 13 10.48 -5.50 -8.64
N ASN A 14 11.17 -5.06 -7.58
CA ASN A 14 10.52 -4.72 -6.31
C ASN A 14 9.78 -3.38 -6.39
N LEU A 15 10.30 -2.42 -7.15
CA LEU A 15 9.64 -1.13 -7.39
C LEU A 15 8.36 -1.33 -8.22
N SER A 16 8.40 -2.18 -9.24
CA SER A 16 7.21 -2.51 -10.03
C SER A 16 6.13 -3.18 -9.18
N PHE A 17 6.51 -4.03 -8.21
CA PHE A 17 5.57 -4.61 -7.25
C PHE A 17 4.90 -3.53 -6.36
N LEU A 18 5.67 -2.57 -5.85
CA LEU A 18 5.13 -1.44 -5.09
C LEU A 18 4.16 -0.59 -5.93
N MET A 19 4.48 -0.31 -7.20
CA MET A 19 3.60 0.45 -8.09
C MET A 19 2.28 -0.28 -8.37
N VAL A 20 2.33 -1.60 -8.57
CA VAL A 20 1.12 -2.42 -8.76
C VAL A 20 0.24 -2.40 -7.52
N ASP A 21 0.85 -2.52 -6.34
CA ASP A 21 0.12 -2.50 -5.08
C ASP A 21 -0.48 -1.12 -4.77
N LEU A 22 0.27 -0.05 -5.07
CA LEU A 22 -0.23 1.32 -5.01
C LEU A 22 -1.42 1.53 -5.97
N GLY A 23 -1.33 0.97 -7.18
CA GLY A 23 -2.42 0.99 -8.16
C GLY A 23 -3.68 0.29 -7.63
N ARG A 24 -3.54 -0.87 -6.98
CA ARG A 24 -4.66 -1.58 -6.34
C ARG A 24 -5.29 -0.77 -5.21
N ASN A 25 -4.47 -0.11 -4.40
CA ASN A 25 -4.95 0.81 -3.36
C ASN A 25 -5.77 1.95 -3.98
N LEU A 26 -5.31 2.54 -5.09
CA LEU A 26 -6.06 3.58 -5.78
C LEU A 26 -7.36 3.09 -6.41
N LEU A 27 -7.38 1.87 -6.97
CA LEU A 27 -8.60 1.26 -7.55
C LEU A 27 -9.66 0.94 -6.49
N THR A 28 -9.24 0.64 -5.26
CA THR A 28 -10.16 0.35 -4.15
C THR A 28 -10.63 1.63 -3.43
N SER A 29 -9.92 2.75 -3.58
CA SER A 29 -10.27 4.04 -2.97
C SER A 29 -11.68 4.54 -3.31
N PRO A 30 -12.18 4.52 -4.58
CA PRO A 30 -13.54 4.97 -4.88
C PRO A 30 -14.61 4.18 -4.11
N LEU A 31 -14.44 2.87 -4.00
CA LEU A 31 -15.35 2.02 -3.24
C LEU A 31 -15.25 2.31 -1.73
N ALA A 32 -14.03 2.47 -1.20
CA ALA A 32 -13.83 2.81 0.21
C ALA A 32 -14.44 4.18 0.57
N LEU A 33 -14.31 5.18 -0.32
CA LEU A 33 -14.94 6.49 -0.16
C LEU A 33 -16.46 6.36 -0.16
N PHE A 34 -17.03 5.60 -1.10
CA PHE A 34 -18.46 5.37 -1.18
C PHE A 34 -19.01 4.71 0.11
N ILE A 35 -18.36 3.65 0.58
CA ILE A 35 -18.76 2.95 1.81
C ILE A 35 -18.57 3.84 3.04
N GLY A 36 -17.50 4.64 3.10
CA GLY A 36 -17.30 5.63 4.15
C GLY A 36 -18.43 6.65 4.22
N VAL A 37 -18.89 7.18 3.08
CA VAL A 37 -20.03 8.11 3.03
C VAL A 37 -21.32 7.41 3.45
N MET A 38 -21.56 6.18 2.99
CA MET A 38 -22.73 5.40 3.41
C MET A 38 -22.73 5.08 4.91
N ALA A 39 -21.57 4.94 5.53
CA ALA A 39 -21.46 4.76 6.98
C ALA A 39 -21.85 6.02 7.78
N THR A 40 -21.94 7.19 7.12
CA THR A 40 -22.41 8.45 7.72
C THR A 40 -23.88 8.76 7.42
N ASP A 41 -24.64 7.78 6.92
CA ASP A 41 -26.08 7.94 6.71
C ASP A 41 -26.90 8.14 8.00
N PRO A 42 -26.57 7.49 9.16
CA PRO A 42 -27.30 7.71 10.39
C PRO A 42 -27.19 9.15 10.92
N PRO A 43 -28.25 9.71 11.54
CA PRO A 43 -28.27 11.10 12.00
C PRO A 43 -27.26 11.40 13.13
N ASP A 44 -26.91 10.39 13.92
CA ASP A 44 -25.92 10.49 15.02
C ASP A 44 -24.50 10.12 14.58
N SER A 45 -24.29 9.90 13.28
CA SER A 45 -22.99 9.47 12.77
C SER A 45 -21.95 10.59 12.82
N THR A 46 -20.70 10.18 13.00
CA THR A 46 -19.56 11.08 13.14
C THR A 46 -18.55 10.84 12.01
N ARG A 47 -17.55 11.71 11.94
CA ARG A 47 -16.39 11.47 11.06
C ARG A 47 -15.69 10.13 11.37
N LEU A 48 -15.81 9.59 12.59
CA LEU A 48 -15.22 8.29 12.94
C LEU A 48 -15.93 7.15 12.21
N ASP A 49 -17.23 7.26 11.96
CA ASP A 49 -18.01 6.25 11.23
C ASP A 49 -17.62 6.22 9.75
N PHE A 50 -17.35 7.40 9.16
CA PHE A 50 -16.71 7.49 7.85
C PHE A 50 -15.37 6.76 7.81
N TRP A 51 -14.46 7.06 8.75
CA TRP A 51 -13.14 6.43 8.80
C TRP A 51 -13.24 4.93 9.03
N LYS A 52 -14.20 4.45 9.83
CA LYS A 52 -14.47 3.02 10.00
C LYS A 52 -14.89 2.37 8.68
N GLY A 53 -15.86 2.94 7.97
CA GLY A 53 -16.32 2.40 6.68
C GLY A 53 -15.22 2.40 5.62
N PHE A 54 -14.48 3.51 5.53
CA PHE A 54 -13.36 3.66 4.60
C PHE A 54 -12.24 2.65 4.89
N LEU A 55 -11.77 2.60 6.14
CA LEU A 55 -10.68 1.70 6.53
C LEU A 55 -11.11 0.23 6.50
N PHE A 56 -12.40 -0.10 6.65
CA PHE A 56 -12.85 -1.48 6.52
C PHE A 56 -12.58 -2.05 5.11
N ILE A 57 -12.88 -1.27 4.07
CA ILE A 57 -12.60 -1.66 2.68
C ILE A 57 -11.10 -1.59 2.38
N GLN A 58 -10.44 -0.55 2.88
CA GLN A 58 -9.04 -0.28 2.55
C GLN A 58 -8.03 -1.00 3.44
N ALA A 59 -8.48 -1.68 4.50
CA ALA A 59 -7.62 -2.41 5.44
C ALA A 59 -6.70 -3.42 4.72
N ILE A 60 -7.28 -4.29 3.88
CA ILE A 60 -6.50 -5.29 3.14
C ILE A 60 -5.52 -4.61 2.15
N PRO A 61 -5.97 -3.69 1.27
CA PRO A 61 -5.07 -2.92 0.41
C PRO A 61 -3.92 -2.24 1.16
N LEU A 62 -4.20 -1.57 2.29
CA LEU A 62 -3.20 -0.85 3.07
C LEU A 62 -2.23 -1.78 3.79
N LEU A 63 -2.71 -2.91 4.30
CA LEU A 63 -1.85 -3.91 4.95
C LEU A 63 -0.87 -4.52 3.95
N ILE A 64 -1.32 -4.84 2.74
CA ILE A 64 -0.43 -5.36 1.69
C ILE A 64 0.60 -4.28 1.31
N LEU A 65 0.19 -3.02 1.20
CA LEU A 65 1.09 -1.90 0.90
C LEU A 65 2.15 -1.71 1.98
N LEU A 66 1.75 -1.75 3.25
CA LEU A 66 2.66 -1.66 4.39
C LEU A 66 3.66 -2.81 4.40
N LEU A 67 3.22 -4.04 4.16
CA LEU A 67 4.09 -5.22 4.07
C LEU A 67 5.06 -5.10 2.90
N ALA A 68 4.59 -4.68 1.73
CA ALA A 68 5.41 -4.46 0.54
C ALA A 68 6.47 -3.38 0.79
N LEU A 69 6.08 -2.28 1.44
CA LEU A 69 6.96 -1.17 1.77
C LEU A 69 8.01 -1.57 2.81
N ALA A 70 7.60 -2.24 3.89
CA ALA A 70 8.49 -2.74 4.93
C ALA A 70 9.52 -3.73 4.35
N TRP A 71 9.06 -4.67 3.52
CA TRP A 71 9.94 -5.62 2.84
C TRP A 71 10.93 -4.93 1.90
N TRP A 72 10.48 -3.91 1.16
CA TRP A 72 11.34 -3.11 0.30
C TRP A 72 12.39 -2.31 1.10
N LEU A 73 12.00 -1.70 2.22
CA LEU A 73 12.90 -0.97 3.12
C LEU A 73 13.97 -1.88 3.72
N ILE A 74 13.59 -3.06 4.21
CA ILE A 74 14.53 -4.04 4.77
C ILE A 74 15.54 -4.48 3.71
N ARG A 75 15.10 -4.77 2.48
CA ARG A 75 16.00 -5.13 1.38
C ARG A 75 16.97 -4.01 1.01
N ARG A 76 16.49 -2.76 0.97
CA ARG A 76 17.32 -1.58 0.69
C ARG A 76 18.43 -1.40 1.73
N ASN A 77 18.19 -1.75 3.00
CA ASN A 77 19.22 -1.70 4.03
C ASN A 77 20.26 -2.81 3.89
N LYS A 78 19.85 -4.03 3.48
CA LYS A 78 20.80 -5.13 3.26
C LYS A 78 21.74 -4.88 2.08
N GLU A 79 21.28 -4.21 1.03
CA GLU A 79 22.14 -3.76 -0.08
C GLU A 79 23.21 -2.76 0.36
N LYS A 80 22.94 -1.93 1.39
CA LYS A 80 23.90 -0.94 1.90
C LYS A 80 24.96 -1.52 2.84
N VAL A 81 24.66 -2.62 3.54
CA VAL A 81 25.58 -3.24 4.52
C VAL A 81 26.60 -4.17 3.83
N HIS A 82 26.31 -4.63 2.61
CA HIS A 82 27.18 -5.51 1.81
C HIS A 82 27.90 -4.77 0.67
N MET A 83 27.85 -3.44 0.64
CA MET A 83 28.61 -2.59 -0.29
C MET A 83 29.89 -2.08 0.36
#